data_AF-A0A1G4J345-F1
#
_entry.id   AF-A0A1G4J345-F1
#
_cell.length_a   1.000
_cell.length_b   1.000
_cell.length_c   1.000
_cell.angle_alpha   90.00
_cell.angle_beta   90.00
_cell.angle_gamma   90.00
#
_symmetry.space_group_name_H-M   'P 1'
#
loop_
_entity.id
_entity.type
_entity.pdbx_description
1 polymer ?
#
loop_
_entity_poly.entity_id
_entity_poly.type
_entity_poly.pdbx_seq_one_letter_code
_entity_poly.pdbx_strand_id
1 'polypeptide(L)'
;MASVRKRKMARSSIKKTSRKNKDRHRKINISGNPIIAKNWDYSLTLSQNYEKLGLRAKLQTPAGGQEAKLGASVMKEPLSTPSFLEYDDDEFGPEESASTEQNLTLEPEEEEIPEGEARIVRDSEGNVVKVIYGTKQSDVGSDDIDEAEDPATKTETIKELEAYASRPAIKRARKPSGREEAWLKALYEKHGDDFRAMFLDRKLNLNQQSEGDIKKRIIKWRAANEVA
;
A
#
# COMPACT_ATOMS: atom_id res chain seq x y z
N MET A 1 -18.00 45.22 -8.82
CA MET A 1 -18.97 45.16 -9.96
C MET A 1 -18.80 46.32 -10.96
N ALA A 2 -17.67 47.02 -11.00
CA ALA A 2 -17.56 48.31 -11.69
C ALA A 2 -16.78 48.28 -13.02
N SER A 3 -16.66 47.13 -13.71
CA SER A 3 -16.00 47.15 -15.02
C SER A 3 -16.92 47.71 -16.10
N VAL A 4 -16.35 48.49 -17.02
CA VAL A 4 -17.07 49.07 -18.17
C VAL A 4 -17.84 47.99 -18.94
N ARG A 5 -17.21 46.82 -19.14
CA ARG A 5 -17.84 45.66 -19.79
C ARG A 5 -19.05 45.13 -19.02
N LYS A 6 -18.93 44.96 -17.69
CA LYS A 6 -20.06 44.50 -16.85
C LYS A 6 -21.21 45.52 -16.86
N ARG A 7 -20.92 46.82 -16.90
CA ARG A 7 -21.93 47.90 -17.01
C ARG A 7 -22.64 47.90 -18.36
N LYS A 8 -21.90 47.74 -19.47
CA LYS A 8 -22.49 47.59 -20.83
C LYS A 8 -23.39 46.35 -20.92
N MET A 9 -22.93 45.21 -20.40
CA MET A 9 -23.73 43.97 -20.36
C MET A 9 -24.98 44.07 -19.46
N ALA A 10 -24.95 44.90 -18.42
CA ALA A 10 -26.12 45.12 -17.57
C ALA A 10 -27.15 46.07 -18.20
N ARG A 11 -26.70 47.00 -19.06
CA ARG A 11 -27.56 47.95 -19.79
C ARG A 11 -28.07 47.44 -21.13
N SER A 12 -27.47 46.40 -21.69
CA SER A 12 -27.93 45.80 -22.94
C SER A 12 -29.26 45.08 -22.76
N SER A 13 -30.10 45.06 -23.80
CA SER A 13 -31.35 44.28 -23.87
C SER A 13 -31.12 42.75 -23.95
N ILE A 14 -29.86 42.31 -23.98
CA ILE A 14 -29.45 40.91 -24.07
C ILE A 14 -29.51 40.27 -22.68
N LYS A 15 -30.25 39.17 -22.55
CA LYS A 15 -30.35 38.40 -21.30
C LYS A 15 -28.99 37.81 -20.92
N LYS A 16 -28.68 37.80 -19.63
CA LYS A 16 -27.46 37.17 -19.11
C LYS A 16 -27.54 35.67 -19.29
N THR A 17 -26.54 35.08 -19.96
CA THR A 17 -26.35 33.63 -20.02
C THR A 17 -25.82 33.13 -18.67
N SER A 18 -26.72 32.93 -17.71
CA SER A 18 -26.39 32.38 -16.39
C SER A 18 -26.49 30.86 -16.40
N ARG A 19 -25.52 30.18 -15.78
CA ARG A 19 -25.53 28.72 -15.58
C ARG A 19 -25.43 28.43 -14.08
N LYS A 20 -26.41 27.70 -13.53
CA LYS A 20 -26.40 27.26 -12.13
C LYS A 20 -25.64 25.93 -12.01
N ASN A 21 -24.33 26.00 -11.73
CA ASN A 21 -23.48 24.81 -11.61
C ASN A 21 -23.18 24.40 -10.15
N LYS A 22 -23.48 25.25 -9.16
CA LYS A 22 -23.08 25.04 -7.76
C LYS A 22 -23.61 23.73 -7.17
N ASP A 23 -24.86 23.41 -7.43
CA ASP A 23 -25.49 22.20 -6.87
C ASP A 23 -24.96 20.93 -7.53
N ARG A 24 -24.68 20.99 -8.84
CA ARG A 24 -24.08 19.89 -9.60
C ARG A 24 -22.66 19.58 -9.12
N HIS A 25 -21.90 20.56 -8.65
CA HIS A 25 -20.55 20.31 -8.13
C HIS A 25 -20.54 19.52 -6.81
N ARG A 26 -21.65 19.49 -6.06
CA ARG A 26 -21.75 18.71 -4.81
C ARG A 26 -22.07 17.25 -5.07
N LYS A 27 -22.93 16.95 -6.04
CA LYS A 27 -23.36 15.59 -6.38
C LYS A 27 -22.54 15.07 -7.55
N ILE A 28 -21.46 14.36 -7.23
CA ILE A 28 -20.53 13.81 -8.22
C ILE A 28 -20.96 12.37 -8.54
N ASN A 29 -21.20 12.08 -9.81
CA ASN A 29 -21.53 10.72 -10.26
C ASN A 29 -20.26 9.86 -10.33
N ILE A 30 -20.29 8.69 -9.70
CA ILE A 30 -19.19 7.72 -9.75
C ILE A 30 -19.30 6.94 -11.05
N SER A 31 -18.39 7.19 -12.00
CA SER A 31 -18.38 6.54 -13.33
C SER A 31 -17.24 5.53 -13.53
N GLY A 32 -16.31 5.42 -12.57
CA GLY A 32 -15.10 4.60 -12.74
C GLY A 32 -15.38 3.10 -12.79
N ASN A 33 -16.07 2.56 -11.78
CA ASN A 33 -16.41 1.15 -11.70
C ASN A 33 -17.91 0.97 -11.45
N PRO A 34 -18.63 0.19 -12.28
CA PRO A 34 -20.07 -0.04 -12.10
C PRO A 34 -20.42 -0.74 -10.78
N ILE A 35 -19.54 -1.58 -10.23
CA ILE A 35 -19.75 -2.26 -8.93
C ILE A 35 -19.78 -1.23 -7.80
N ILE A 36 -18.83 -0.30 -7.80
CA ILE A 36 -18.76 0.77 -6.81
C ILE A 36 -19.95 1.73 -7.00
N ALA A 37 -20.27 2.09 -8.24
CA ALA A 37 -21.38 3.00 -8.54
C ALA A 37 -22.74 2.48 -8.05
N LYS A 38 -22.98 1.17 -8.12
CA LYS A 38 -24.21 0.55 -7.60
C LYS A 38 -24.31 0.64 -6.07
N ASN A 39 -23.19 0.50 -5.37
CA ASN A 39 -23.14 0.47 -3.92
C ASN A 39 -22.77 1.84 -3.30
N TRP A 40 -22.85 2.91 -4.09
CA TRP A 40 -22.49 4.27 -3.65
C TRP A 40 -23.69 5.03 -3.07
N ASP A 41 -23.56 5.47 -1.82
CA ASP A 41 -24.59 6.28 -1.17
C ASP A 41 -24.25 7.77 -1.27
N TYR A 42 -25.07 8.54 -1.99
CA TYR A 42 -24.87 9.98 -2.18
C TYR A 42 -25.19 10.83 -0.93
N SER A 43 -25.76 10.23 0.12
CA SER A 43 -25.99 10.89 1.40
C SER A 43 -24.74 10.90 2.29
N LEU A 44 -23.87 9.89 2.13
CA LEU A 44 -22.66 9.72 2.92
C LEU A 44 -21.47 10.47 2.31
N THR A 45 -20.47 10.73 3.16
CA THR A 45 -19.19 11.30 2.71
C THR A 45 -18.36 10.26 1.96
N LEU A 46 -17.35 10.73 1.21
CA LEU A 46 -16.43 9.84 0.50
C LEU A 46 -15.75 8.85 1.46
N SER A 47 -15.22 9.33 2.60
CA SER A 47 -14.55 8.46 3.57
C SER A 47 -15.47 7.40 4.16
N GLN A 48 -16.68 7.79 4.57
CA GLN A 48 -17.68 6.86 5.11
C GLN A 48 -18.13 5.81 4.08
N ASN A 49 -18.30 6.20 2.81
CA ASN A 49 -18.67 5.26 1.75
C ASN A 49 -17.57 4.23 1.50
N TYR A 50 -16.31 4.67 1.39
CA TYR A 50 -15.20 3.76 1.20
C TYR A 50 -15.08 2.80 2.39
N GLU A 51 -15.22 3.29 3.62
CA GLU A 51 -15.25 2.46 4.82
C GLU A 51 -16.40 1.44 4.81
N LYS A 52 -17.62 1.85 4.42
CA LYS A 52 -18.77 0.97 4.26
C LYS A 52 -18.55 -0.12 3.20
N LEU A 53 -17.85 0.21 2.12
CA LEU A 53 -17.45 -0.75 1.09
C LEU A 53 -16.31 -1.67 1.57
N GLY A 54 -15.63 -1.31 2.68
CA GLY A 54 -14.41 -1.97 3.17
C GLY A 54 -13.14 -1.59 2.40
N LEU A 55 -13.18 -0.47 1.68
CA LEU A 55 -12.03 0.11 0.97
C LEU A 55 -11.42 1.24 1.78
N ARG A 56 -10.10 1.45 1.61
CA ARG A 56 -9.41 2.57 2.24
C ARG A 56 -9.58 3.86 1.42
N ALA A 57 -10.01 4.94 2.06
CA ALA A 57 -10.21 6.24 1.40
C ALA A 57 -8.91 7.03 1.15
N LYS A 58 -7.93 6.94 2.05
CA LYS A 58 -6.62 7.60 1.97
C LYS A 58 -5.54 6.63 2.42
N LEU A 59 -4.44 6.53 1.68
CA LEU A 59 -3.38 5.57 1.97
C LEU A 59 -2.61 5.88 3.27
N GLN A 60 -2.28 7.15 3.53
CA GLN A 60 -1.56 7.57 4.73
C GLN A 60 -2.50 7.97 5.87
N THR A 61 -1.93 8.19 7.07
CA THR A 61 -2.66 8.73 8.22
C THR A 61 -3.29 10.07 7.86
N PRO A 62 -4.63 10.21 7.99
CA PRO A 62 -5.28 11.48 7.72
C PRO A 62 -4.93 12.47 8.82
N ALA A 63 -4.68 13.73 8.44
CA ALA A 63 -4.51 14.81 9.40
C ALA A 63 -5.84 15.12 10.12
N GLY A 64 -5.77 15.34 11.43
CA GLY A 64 -6.93 15.66 12.28
C GLY A 64 -7.64 14.42 12.84
N GLY A 65 -8.72 14.65 13.59
CA GLY A 65 -9.54 13.57 14.15
C GLY A 65 -10.40 12.88 13.09
N GLN A 66 -10.59 11.57 13.27
CA GLN A 66 -11.57 10.78 12.51
C GLN A 66 -12.90 10.71 13.29
N GLU A 67 -13.99 10.43 12.57
CA GLU A 67 -15.30 10.23 13.19
C GLU A 67 -15.29 8.93 14.01
N ALA A 68 -15.61 9.03 15.31
CA ALA A 68 -15.63 7.88 16.20
C ALA A 68 -16.85 7.00 15.92
N LYS A 69 -16.67 5.67 15.94
CA LYS A 69 -17.75 4.70 15.82
C LYS A 69 -18.51 4.61 17.15
N LEU A 70 -19.70 5.22 17.19
CA LEU A 70 -20.56 5.22 18.38
C LEU A 70 -21.25 3.87 18.67
N GLY A 71 -20.98 2.82 17.87
CA GLY A 71 -21.60 1.51 18.01
C GLY A 71 -21.12 0.69 19.19
N ALA A 72 -19.94 1.01 19.74
CA ALA A 72 -19.38 0.34 20.92
C ALA A 72 -19.42 1.31 22.11
N SER A 73 -20.10 0.90 23.19
CA SER A 73 -20.04 1.62 24.46
C SER A 73 -18.70 1.34 25.13
N VAL A 74 -17.77 2.28 25.04
CA VAL A 74 -16.51 2.21 25.79
C VAL A 74 -16.80 2.66 27.21
N MET A 75 -16.84 1.71 28.15
CA MET A 75 -16.92 2.02 29.57
C MET A 75 -15.57 2.56 30.03
N LYS A 76 -15.58 3.63 30.83
CA LYS A 76 -14.34 4.17 31.41
C LYS A 76 -13.84 3.20 32.46
N GLU A 77 -12.60 2.73 32.32
CA GLU A 77 -11.97 1.94 33.37
C GLU A 77 -11.79 2.80 34.63
N PRO A 78 -12.27 2.34 35.80
CA PRO A 78 -12.08 3.07 37.03
C PRO A 78 -10.58 3.06 37.38
N LEU A 79 -10.01 4.24 37.63
CA LEU A 79 -8.67 4.31 38.22
C LEU A 79 -8.76 3.72 39.62
N SER A 80 -8.06 2.61 39.86
CA SER A 80 -7.91 1.99 41.17
C SER A 80 -6.97 2.80 42.06
N THR A 81 -7.31 4.05 42.37
CA THR A 81 -6.66 4.79 43.46
C THR A 81 -7.64 4.83 44.62
N PRO A 82 -7.34 4.18 45.77
CA PRO A 82 -8.17 4.32 46.94
C PRO A 82 -8.12 5.78 47.37
N SER A 83 -9.27 6.45 47.38
CA SER A 83 -9.46 7.84 47.82
C SER A 83 -9.21 8.04 49.34
N PHE A 84 -8.55 7.08 50.00
CA PHE A 84 -8.46 6.96 51.46
C PHE A 84 -7.04 6.52 51.87
N LEU A 85 -6.04 7.29 51.48
CA LEU A 85 -4.83 7.54 52.28
C LEU A 85 -4.81 9.06 52.42
N GLU A 86 -5.64 9.58 53.32
CA GLU A 86 -5.19 9.96 54.67
C GLU A 86 -4.08 11.01 54.54
N TYR A 87 -4.54 12.24 54.31
CA TYR A 87 -3.78 13.44 54.64
C TYR A 87 -3.53 13.39 56.15
N ASP A 88 -2.38 12.85 56.54
CA ASP A 88 -1.77 13.23 57.81
C ASP A 88 -1.08 14.57 57.55
N ASP A 89 -1.84 15.60 57.88
CA ASP A 89 -1.38 16.94 58.21
C ASP A 89 -0.32 16.82 59.31
N ASP A 90 0.95 17.07 59.01
CA ASP A 90 1.88 17.71 59.96
C ASP A 90 3.24 18.09 59.33
N GLU A 91 3.61 19.34 59.60
CA GLU A 91 4.98 19.82 59.85
C GLU A 91 5.96 20.06 58.67
N PHE A 92 5.88 21.29 58.17
CA PHE A 92 7.01 22.22 57.93
C PHE A 92 8.40 21.79 58.48
N GLY A 93 9.34 21.39 57.60
CA GLY A 93 10.76 21.20 57.97
C GLY A 93 11.67 20.86 56.79
N PRO A 94 12.94 21.31 56.77
CA PRO A 94 13.76 21.43 55.56
C PRO A 94 14.51 20.14 55.18
N GLU A 95 14.95 20.14 53.91
CA GLU A 95 15.90 19.27 53.22
C GLU A 95 16.75 18.33 54.11
N GLU A 96 16.77 17.04 53.79
CA GLU A 96 18.02 16.33 53.50
C GLU A 96 17.82 14.87 53.08
N SER A 97 18.82 14.38 52.34
CA SER A 97 19.24 12.99 52.20
C SER A 97 18.43 12.06 51.29
N ALA A 98 18.93 12.00 50.05
CA ALA A 98 19.13 10.75 49.34
C ALA A 98 19.53 9.61 50.30
N SER A 99 18.72 8.56 50.34
CA SER A 99 19.18 7.21 50.67
C SER A 99 18.11 6.19 50.25
N THR A 100 18.24 5.69 49.03
CA THR A 100 17.78 4.33 48.73
C THR A 100 18.88 3.63 47.96
N GLU A 101 20.05 3.58 48.60
CA GLU A 101 20.92 2.41 48.47
C GLU A 101 20.30 1.31 49.32
N GLN A 102 19.40 0.54 48.72
CA GLN A 102 19.29 -0.87 49.05
C GLN A 102 19.90 -1.63 47.88
N ASN A 103 21.23 -1.72 47.91
CA ASN A 103 21.97 -2.80 47.27
C ASN A 103 21.52 -4.11 47.93
N LEU A 104 20.33 -4.58 47.57
CA LEU A 104 19.98 -5.98 47.72
C LEU A 104 20.75 -6.72 46.64
N THR A 105 21.57 -7.66 47.08
CA THR A 105 22.31 -8.61 46.27
C THR A 105 21.31 -9.49 45.51
N LEU A 106 20.77 -8.96 44.42
CA LEU A 106 19.87 -9.65 43.51
C LEU A 106 20.71 -10.04 42.29
N GLU A 107 20.85 -11.34 42.09
CA GLU A 107 21.50 -11.88 40.90
C GLU A 107 20.80 -11.31 39.66
N PRO A 108 21.53 -10.72 38.69
CA PRO A 108 20.88 -10.15 37.51
C PRO A 108 20.31 -11.27 36.64
N GLU A 109 18.99 -11.31 36.51
CA GLU A 109 18.27 -12.25 35.66
C GLU A 109 18.38 -11.86 34.17
N GLU A 110 18.52 -12.86 33.29
CA GLU A 110 18.76 -12.70 31.84
C GLU A 110 17.58 -12.04 31.10
N GLU A 111 16.41 -12.00 31.73
CA GLU A 111 15.14 -11.52 31.15
C GLU A 111 14.98 -9.99 31.24
N GLU A 112 15.80 -9.29 32.03
CA GLU A 112 15.68 -7.85 32.19
C GLU A 112 16.55 -7.06 31.20
N ILE A 113 17.60 -7.69 30.66
CA ILE A 113 18.58 -7.07 29.75
C ILE A 113 18.13 -7.27 28.29
N PRO A 114 18.13 -6.22 27.44
CA PRO A 114 17.78 -6.34 26.02
C PRO A 114 18.76 -7.21 25.23
N GLU A 115 18.23 -7.93 24.24
CA GLU A 115 19.02 -8.71 23.28
C GLU A 115 20.07 -7.83 22.59
N GLY A 116 21.35 -8.18 22.77
CA GLY A 116 22.50 -7.47 22.19
C GLY A 116 23.37 -6.73 23.20
N GLU A 117 22.88 -6.50 24.42
CA GLU A 117 23.67 -5.96 25.53
C GLU A 117 24.04 -7.06 26.54
N ALA A 118 25.17 -6.87 27.23
CA ALA A 118 25.64 -7.82 28.23
C ALA A 118 26.12 -7.09 29.49
N ARG A 119 25.79 -7.63 30.66
CA ARG A 119 26.25 -7.09 31.95
C ARG A 119 27.38 -7.95 32.49
N ILE A 120 28.49 -7.29 32.83
CA ILE A 120 29.70 -7.94 33.34
C ILE A 120 29.74 -7.81 34.85
N VAL A 121 29.70 -8.94 35.55
CA VAL A 121 29.89 -9.01 37.01
C VAL A 121 31.38 -9.22 37.31
N ARG A 122 31.95 -8.33 38.12
CA ARG A 122 33.36 -8.34 38.55
C ARG A 122 33.45 -8.50 40.06
N ASP A 123 34.51 -9.17 40.50
CA ASP A 123 34.84 -9.26 41.93
C ASP A 123 35.51 -7.98 42.43
N SER A 124 35.67 -7.86 43.75
CA SER A 124 36.29 -6.71 44.43
C SER A 124 37.73 -6.40 44.01
N GLU A 125 38.41 -7.36 43.38
CA GLU A 125 39.76 -7.20 42.83
C GLU A 125 39.77 -6.82 41.33
N GLY A 126 38.60 -6.59 40.74
CA GLY A 126 38.43 -6.12 39.37
C GLY A 126 38.49 -7.21 38.29
N ASN A 127 38.66 -8.48 38.67
CA ASN A 127 38.60 -9.61 37.76
C ASN A 127 37.15 -9.94 37.36
N VAL A 128 36.95 -10.29 36.09
CA VAL A 128 35.63 -10.62 35.54
C VAL A 128 35.26 -12.05 35.89
N VAL A 129 34.16 -12.24 36.61
CA VAL A 129 33.69 -13.57 37.04
C VAL A 129 32.61 -14.12 36.10
N LYS A 130 31.64 -13.29 35.72
CA LYS A 130 30.51 -13.74 34.88
C LYS A 130 30.04 -12.65 33.93
N VAL A 131 29.80 -13.02 32.68
CA VAL A 131 29.18 -12.15 31.66
C VAL A 131 27.80 -12.73 31.36
N ILE A 132 26.76 -11.93 31.57
CA ILE A 132 25.36 -12.34 31.40
C ILE A 132 24.80 -11.58 30.20
N TYR A 133 24.28 -12.34 29.22
CA TYR A 133 23.71 -11.80 27.99
C TYR A 133 22.20 -11.67 28.15
N GLY A 134 21.64 -10.55 27.68
CA GLY A 134 20.19 -10.33 27.70
C GLY A 134 19.45 -11.15 26.64
N THR A 135 18.28 -11.68 27.01
CA THR A 135 17.34 -12.37 26.10
C THR A 135 16.02 -11.63 25.92
N LYS A 136 15.90 -10.42 26.48
CA LYS A 136 14.69 -9.60 26.32
C LYS A 136 14.64 -9.04 24.91
N GLN A 137 13.71 -9.51 24.08
CA GLN A 137 13.45 -8.93 22.77
C GLN A 137 13.21 -7.42 22.94
N SER A 138 14.13 -6.61 22.42
CA SER A 138 13.94 -5.17 22.40
C SER A 138 12.90 -4.86 21.33
N ASP A 139 11.80 -4.25 21.76
CA ASP A 139 10.69 -3.80 20.90
C ASP A 139 11.10 -2.54 20.09
N VAL A 140 12.33 -2.52 19.59
CA VAL A 140 12.93 -1.38 18.88
C VAL A 140 13.21 -1.82 17.45
N GLY A 141 12.15 -1.84 16.63
CA GLY A 141 12.33 -1.83 15.18
C GLY A 141 11.31 -2.56 14.31
N SER A 142 10.18 -3.03 14.84
CA SER A 142 9.09 -3.64 14.02
C SER A 142 7.86 -2.74 13.86
N ASP A 143 7.96 -1.45 14.20
CA ASP A 143 6.81 -0.54 14.30
C ASP A 143 6.29 0.03 12.95
N ASP A 144 6.47 -0.69 11.84
CA ASP A 144 5.96 -0.26 10.51
C ASP A 144 5.76 -1.42 9.52
N ILE A 145 5.49 -2.63 10.01
CA ILE A 145 4.79 -3.63 9.20
C ILE A 145 3.50 -3.90 9.95
N ASP A 146 2.42 -3.25 9.50
CA ASP A 146 1.04 -3.65 9.78
C ASP A 146 1.00 -5.18 9.66
N GLU A 147 1.08 -5.87 10.79
CA GLU A 147 0.68 -7.25 10.92
C GLU A 147 -0.80 -7.21 10.56
N ALA A 148 -1.09 -7.55 9.31
CA ALA A 148 -2.41 -7.48 8.75
C ALA A 148 -3.29 -8.45 9.52
N GLU A 149 -3.92 -7.96 10.59
CA GLU A 149 -5.04 -8.61 11.22
C GLU A 149 -6.01 -8.93 10.08
N ASP A 150 -6.19 -10.23 9.80
CA ASP A 150 -7.10 -10.71 8.78
C ASP A 150 -8.47 -10.05 9.02
N PRO A 151 -8.92 -9.14 8.13
CA PRO A 151 -10.07 -8.33 8.45
C PRO A 151 -11.30 -9.23 8.48
N ALA A 152 -11.99 -9.15 9.63
CA ALA A 152 -13.37 -9.56 9.85
C ALA A 152 -14.17 -9.54 8.54
N THR A 153 -14.60 -10.73 8.10
CA THR A 153 -15.56 -10.98 7.00
C THR A 153 -15.55 -9.94 5.88
N LYS A 154 -14.77 -10.16 4.81
CA LYS A 154 -14.79 -9.33 3.59
C LYS A 154 -16.23 -8.99 3.16
N THR A 155 -16.49 -7.70 2.94
CA THR A 155 -17.79 -7.21 2.45
C THR A 155 -18.12 -7.85 1.11
N GLU A 156 -19.42 -7.97 0.80
CA GLU A 156 -19.88 -8.53 -0.49
C GLU A 156 -19.28 -7.76 -1.69
N THR A 157 -19.17 -6.44 -1.57
CA THR A 157 -18.60 -5.58 -2.60
C THR A 157 -17.12 -5.86 -2.86
N ILE A 158 -16.33 -6.18 -1.82
CA ILE A 158 -14.92 -6.57 -2.00
C ILE A 158 -14.85 -7.91 -2.72
N LYS A 159 -15.68 -8.89 -2.34
CA LYS A 159 -15.71 -10.19 -3.02
C LYS A 159 -16.01 -10.03 -4.51
N GLU A 160 -16.97 -9.17 -4.88
CA GLU A 160 -17.26 -8.86 -6.28
C GLU A 160 -16.09 -8.19 -7.01
N LEU A 161 -15.39 -7.25 -6.35
CA LEU A 161 -14.22 -6.57 -6.92
C LEU A 161 -13.03 -7.50 -7.09
N GLU A 162 -12.76 -8.38 -6.12
CA GLU A 162 -11.74 -9.42 -6.20
C GLU A 162 -12.05 -10.39 -7.33
N ALA A 163 -13.30 -10.86 -7.43
CA ALA A 163 -13.75 -11.70 -8.53
C ALA A 163 -13.58 -11.00 -9.90
N TYR A 164 -13.94 -9.72 -9.99
CA TYR A 164 -13.75 -8.93 -11.21
C TYR A 164 -12.28 -8.76 -11.58
N ALA A 165 -11.40 -8.53 -10.60
CA ALA A 165 -9.96 -8.39 -10.81
C ALA A 165 -9.28 -9.72 -11.18
N SER A 166 -9.74 -10.83 -10.60
CA SER A 166 -9.24 -12.19 -10.88
C SER A 166 -9.61 -12.69 -12.27
N ARG A 167 -10.55 -12.03 -12.95
CA ARG A 167 -11.01 -12.42 -14.28
C ARG A 167 -9.84 -12.43 -15.27
N PRO A 168 -9.58 -13.55 -15.98
CA PRO A 168 -8.50 -13.60 -16.96
C PRO A 168 -8.78 -12.64 -18.12
N ALA A 169 -7.87 -11.70 -18.36
CA ALA A 169 -7.90 -10.85 -19.54
C ALA A 169 -7.52 -11.67 -20.78
N ILE A 170 -8.31 -11.55 -21.85
CA ILE A 170 -8.04 -12.22 -23.13
C ILE A 170 -6.80 -11.57 -23.77
N LYS A 171 -5.62 -12.16 -23.53
CA LYS A 171 -4.38 -11.75 -24.17
C LYS A 171 -4.34 -12.30 -25.59
N ARG A 172 -4.38 -11.42 -26.60
CA ARG A 172 -4.16 -11.82 -27.99
C ARG A 172 -2.67 -12.00 -28.24
N ALA A 173 -2.27 -13.19 -28.70
CA ALA A 173 -0.91 -13.43 -29.14
C ALA A 173 -0.57 -12.54 -30.34
N ARG A 174 0.63 -11.95 -30.35
CA ARG A 174 1.10 -11.13 -31.48
C ARG A 174 1.44 -12.06 -32.65
N LYS A 175 0.77 -11.86 -33.79
CA LYS A 175 1.04 -12.58 -35.03
C LYS A 175 1.93 -11.74 -35.97
N PRO A 176 2.82 -12.35 -36.75
CA PRO A 176 3.54 -11.65 -37.82
C PRO A 176 2.57 -11.08 -38.86
N SER A 177 3.04 -10.12 -39.66
CA SER A 177 2.24 -9.60 -40.79
C SER A 177 2.19 -10.62 -41.93
N GLY A 178 1.15 -10.60 -42.77
CA GLY A 178 1.04 -11.59 -43.87
C GLY A 178 2.22 -11.58 -44.85
N ARG A 179 2.85 -10.42 -45.09
CA ARG A 179 4.08 -10.33 -45.90
C ARG A 179 5.29 -10.96 -45.18
N GLU A 180 5.38 -10.79 -43.88
CA GLU A 180 6.42 -11.40 -43.05
C GLU A 180 6.23 -12.92 -43.01
N GLU A 181 5.00 -13.41 -42.91
CA GLU A 181 4.70 -14.85 -43.03
C GLU A 181 5.14 -15.42 -44.38
N ALA A 182 4.84 -14.73 -45.48
CA ALA A 182 5.29 -15.16 -46.81
C ALA A 182 6.83 -15.17 -46.93
N TRP A 183 7.50 -14.18 -46.34
CA TRP A 183 8.95 -14.10 -46.30
C TRP A 183 9.58 -15.22 -45.45
N LEU A 184 9.04 -15.49 -44.27
CA LEU A 184 9.49 -16.58 -43.39
C LEU A 184 9.24 -17.93 -44.05
N LYS A 185 8.10 -18.11 -44.72
CA LYS A 185 7.80 -19.30 -45.51
C LYS A 185 8.83 -19.51 -46.62
N ALA A 186 9.17 -18.46 -47.38
CA ALA A 186 10.16 -18.54 -48.45
C ALA A 186 11.58 -18.84 -47.92
N LEU A 187 11.96 -18.27 -46.77
CA LEU A 187 13.23 -18.59 -46.10
C LEU A 187 13.25 -20.06 -45.66
N TYR A 188 12.15 -20.53 -45.09
CA TYR A 188 12.00 -21.89 -44.60
C TYR A 188 12.05 -22.93 -45.73
N GLU A 189 11.29 -22.72 -46.82
CA GLU A 189 11.29 -23.61 -47.99
C GLU A 189 12.67 -23.71 -48.66
N LYS A 190 13.49 -22.65 -48.59
CA LYS A 190 14.80 -22.61 -49.25
C LYS A 190 15.93 -23.19 -48.41
N HIS A 191 15.96 -22.91 -47.10
CA HIS A 191 17.10 -23.25 -46.23
C HIS A 191 16.75 -24.22 -45.09
N GLY A 192 15.48 -24.61 -44.94
CA GLY A 192 15.06 -25.53 -43.89
C GLY A 192 15.32 -24.98 -42.48
N ASP A 193 16.16 -25.67 -41.71
CA ASP A 193 16.54 -25.30 -40.34
C ASP A 193 17.90 -24.57 -40.24
N ASP A 194 18.57 -24.31 -41.36
CA ASP A 194 19.90 -23.70 -41.38
C ASP A 194 19.84 -22.16 -41.27
N PHE A 195 19.71 -21.66 -40.04
CA PHE A 195 19.62 -20.22 -39.76
C PHE A 195 20.83 -19.40 -40.25
N ARG A 196 22.04 -20.00 -40.25
CA ARG A 196 23.25 -19.36 -40.78
C ARG A 196 23.17 -19.18 -42.30
N ALA A 197 22.57 -20.12 -43.02
CA ALA A 197 22.36 -20.02 -44.47
C ALA A 197 21.30 -18.96 -44.79
N MET A 198 20.22 -18.88 -43.99
CA MET A 198 19.21 -17.82 -44.08
C MET A 198 19.79 -16.43 -43.84
N PHE A 199 20.68 -16.30 -42.86
CA PHE A 199 21.38 -15.06 -42.55
C PHE A 199 22.23 -14.58 -43.74
N LEU A 200 22.97 -15.50 -44.38
CA LEU A 200 23.83 -15.24 -45.52
C LEU A 200 23.06 -15.05 -46.84
N ASP A 201 21.76 -15.30 -46.88
CA ASP A 201 20.95 -15.18 -48.10
C ASP A 201 20.72 -13.72 -48.50
N ARG A 202 21.50 -13.23 -49.46
CA ARG A 202 21.38 -11.87 -49.99
C ARG A 202 20.03 -11.55 -50.64
N LYS A 203 19.29 -12.54 -51.17
CA LYS A 203 18.04 -12.29 -51.90
C LYS A 203 16.85 -12.21 -50.96
N LEU A 204 16.73 -13.19 -50.07
CA LEU A 204 15.63 -13.24 -49.12
C LEU A 204 15.91 -12.33 -47.91
N ASN A 205 17.13 -12.32 -47.36
CA ASN A 205 17.48 -11.47 -46.21
C ASN A 205 18.02 -10.08 -46.64
N LEU A 206 17.25 -9.36 -47.47
CA LEU A 206 17.67 -8.05 -48.00
C LEU A 206 17.95 -7.01 -46.91
N ASN A 207 17.16 -7.03 -45.84
CA ASN A 207 17.25 -6.09 -44.73
C ASN A 207 18.32 -6.49 -43.70
N GLN A 208 19.18 -7.47 -44.00
CA GLN A 208 20.28 -7.90 -43.14
C GLN A 208 19.83 -8.22 -41.70
N GLN A 209 18.70 -8.93 -41.57
CA GLN A 209 18.20 -9.39 -40.28
C GLN A 209 19.22 -10.31 -39.64
N SER A 210 19.44 -10.15 -38.33
CA SER A 210 20.38 -11.01 -37.59
C SER A 210 19.89 -12.46 -37.53
N GLU A 211 20.82 -13.40 -37.40
CA GLU A 211 20.52 -14.84 -37.26
C GLU A 211 19.54 -15.12 -36.11
N GLY A 212 19.75 -14.48 -34.95
CA GLY A 212 18.89 -14.66 -33.78
C GLY A 212 17.47 -14.11 -33.98
N ASP A 213 17.31 -13.05 -34.78
CA ASP A 213 15.99 -12.49 -35.09
C ASP A 213 15.22 -13.39 -36.08
N ILE A 214 15.89 -13.89 -37.12
CA ILE A 214 15.33 -14.88 -38.05
C ILE A 214 14.89 -16.13 -37.28
N LYS A 215 15.75 -16.65 -36.39
CA LYS A 215 15.43 -17.81 -35.55
C LYS A 215 14.17 -17.58 -34.70
N LYS A 216 14.08 -16.44 -34.00
CA LYS A 216 12.90 -16.11 -33.17
C LYS A 216 11.63 -16.00 -34.00
N ARG A 217 11.68 -15.40 -35.19
CA ARG A 217 10.53 -15.26 -36.08
C ARG A 217 10.07 -16.59 -36.65
N ILE A 218 11.00 -17.42 -37.13
CA ILE A 218 10.67 -18.74 -37.68
C ILE A 218 10.06 -19.64 -36.61
N ILE A 219 10.61 -19.67 -35.39
CA ILE A 219 10.03 -20.45 -34.28
C ILE A 219 8.57 -20.00 -34.01
N LYS A 220 8.33 -18.69 -33.95
CA LYS A 220 6.97 -18.15 -33.77
C LYS A 220 6.04 -18.47 -34.93
N TRP A 221 6.56 -18.40 -36.16
CA TRP A 221 5.81 -18.68 -37.38
C TRP A 221 5.47 -20.18 -37.50
N ARG A 222 6.41 -21.08 -37.21
CA ARG A 222 6.18 -22.52 -37.13
C ARG A 222 5.13 -22.86 -36.08
N ALA A 223 5.29 -22.32 -34.87
CA ALA A 223 4.32 -22.53 -33.79
C ALA A 223 2.92 -22.00 -34.13
N ALA A 224 2.82 -20.95 -34.95
CA ALA A 224 1.53 -20.40 -35.39
C ALA A 224 0.88 -21.16 -36.56
N ASN A 225 1.67 -21.88 -37.37
CA ASN A 225 1.20 -22.60 -38.56
C ASN A 225 1.25 -24.13 -38.43
N GLU A 226 1.62 -24.65 -37.26
CA GLU A 226 1.74 -26.10 -36.97
C GLU A 226 2.67 -26.85 -37.93
N VAL A 227 3.67 -26.15 -38.46
CA VAL A 227 4.70 -26.72 -39.32
C VAL A 227 5.82 -27.25 -38.42
N ALA A 228 6.03 -28.58 -38.45
CA ALA A 228 7.12 -29.26 -37.74
C ALA A 228 8.51 -28.74 -38.19
#